data_AF-M0I1E6-F1
#
_entry.id   AF-M0I1E6-F1
#
_cell.length_a   1.000
_cell.length_b   1.000
_cell.length_c   1.000
_cell.angle_alpha   90.00
_cell.angle_beta   90.00
_cell.angle_gamma   90.00
#
_symmetry.space_group_name_H-M   'P 1'
#
loop_
_entity.id
_entity.type
_entity.pdbx_description
1 polymer ?
#
loop_
_entity_poly.entity_id
_entity_poly.type
_entity_poly.pdbx_seq_one_letter_code
_entity_poly.pdbx_strand_id
1 'polypeptide(L)'
;MPNRRHRRTAPTHRELLSVTDELALARKGERILERRRDSLVFVLLDLLDRWTELRRETDEAFREATDLHVWGAEREGEIALRTLSEARSSHTELIISETKLVGLTVPFFLSTSARRSLDGRGYGVLGTSALDDELVGSYESVVEDVVRLAEMRAVLLRLLAEIRRLRLRVNYLTQRLIPELEVEKRYIRRYLDEREQEERFRQFRTKQRNERRQAERREAERRKAEQQENERREAEQQENERGVETRRADGGDRD
;
A
#
# COMPACT_ATOMS: atom_id res chain seq x y z
N MET A 1 22.81 14.10 7.94
CA MET A 1 21.49 13.81 7.34
C MET A 1 21.70 13.48 5.87
N PRO A 2 21.47 12.24 5.39
CA PRO A 2 21.64 11.96 3.97
C PRO A 2 20.54 12.69 3.21
N ASN A 3 20.98 13.58 2.32
CA ASN A 3 20.15 14.42 1.46
C ASN A 3 19.38 13.52 0.47
N ARG A 4 18.20 13.02 0.87
CA ARG A 4 17.37 12.15 0.03
C ARG A 4 16.66 13.03 -1.00
N ARG A 5 17.09 12.89 -2.25
CA ARG A 5 16.55 13.57 -3.43
C ARG A 5 15.03 13.55 -3.41
N HIS A 6 14.40 14.72 -3.27
CA HIS A 6 13.00 14.89 -3.61
C HIS A 6 12.76 14.34 -5.03
N ARG A 7 11.60 13.76 -5.29
CA ARG A 7 11.18 13.38 -6.65
C ARG A 7 11.49 14.56 -7.57
N ARG A 8 12.08 14.29 -8.74
CA ARG A 8 12.52 15.30 -9.72
C ARG A 8 11.34 16.02 -10.42
N THR A 9 10.18 16.12 -9.77
CA THR A 9 9.00 16.77 -10.31
C THR A 9 8.96 18.22 -9.83
N ALA A 10 8.58 19.12 -10.72
CA ALA A 10 8.48 20.54 -10.40
C ALA A 10 7.37 20.74 -9.36
N PRO A 11 7.62 21.46 -8.25
CA PRO A 11 6.61 21.73 -7.23
C PRO A 11 5.50 22.61 -7.81
N THR A 12 4.33 21.99 -8.04
CA THR A 12 3.11 22.63 -8.57
C THR A 12 1.91 22.25 -7.73
N HIS A 13 0.81 23.02 -7.80
CA HIS A 13 -0.43 22.68 -7.08
C HIS A 13 -0.98 21.29 -7.46
N ARG A 14 -0.85 20.90 -8.72
CA ARG A 14 -1.24 19.57 -9.20
C ARG A 14 -0.42 18.47 -8.54
N GLU A 15 0.89 18.68 -8.40
CA GLU A 15 1.76 17.73 -7.71
C GLU A 15 1.41 17.64 -6.21
N LEU A 16 1.09 18.76 -5.56
CA LEU A 16 0.64 18.77 -4.16
C LEU A 16 -0.63 17.93 -3.95
N LEU A 17 -1.58 18.03 -4.87
CA LEU A 17 -2.80 17.20 -4.87
C LEU A 17 -2.43 15.72 -5.04
N SER A 18 -1.62 15.39 -6.04
CA SER A 18 -1.18 14.02 -6.30
C SER A 18 -0.50 13.38 -5.08
N VAL A 19 0.45 14.08 -4.44
CA VAL A 19 1.15 13.59 -3.24
C VAL A 19 0.18 13.45 -2.05
N THR A 20 -0.82 14.32 -1.94
CA THR A 20 -1.83 14.24 -0.88
C THR A 20 -2.75 13.03 -1.06
N ASP A 21 -3.16 12.74 -2.29
CA ASP A 21 -3.96 11.57 -2.63
C ASP A 21 -3.17 10.28 -2.44
N GLU A 22 -1.89 10.26 -2.86
CA GLU A 22 -0.97 9.13 -2.66
C GLU A 22 -0.77 8.85 -1.15
N LEU A 23 -0.60 9.90 -0.33
CA LEU A 23 -0.49 9.77 1.13
C LEU A 23 -1.78 9.22 1.77
N ALA A 24 -2.95 9.70 1.33
CA ALA A 24 -4.23 9.22 1.83
C ALA A 24 -4.45 7.74 1.47
N LEU A 25 -4.10 7.35 0.23
CA LEU A 25 -4.14 5.98 -0.25
C LEU A 25 -3.18 5.08 0.53
N ALA A 26 -1.94 5.53 0.76
CA ALA A 26 -0.94 4.78 1.52
C ALA A 26 -1.41 4.49 2.95
N ARG A 27 -1.96 5.48 3.65
CA ARG A 27 -2.54 5.33 5.00
C ARG A 27 -3.75 4.40 5.02
N LYS A 28 -4.62 4.47 4.00
CA LYS A 28 -5.75 3.54 3.87
C LYS A 28 -5.26 2.12 3.61
N GLY A 29 -4.27 1.96 2.73
CA GLY A 29 -3.65 0.69 2.38
C GLY A 29 -3.01 0.01 3.59
N GLU A 30 -2.25 0.76 4.39
CA GLU A 30 -1.67 0.27 5.66
C GLU A 30 -2.74 -0.37 6.55
N ARG A 31 -3.81 0.35 6.87
CA ARG A 31 -4.91 -0.15 7.73
C ARG A 31 -5.63 -1.37 7.17
N ILE A 32 -5.70 -1.51 5.85
CA ILE A 32 -6.33 -2.67 5.20
C ILE A 32 -5.40 -3.88 5.28
N LEU A 33 -4.12 -3.67 4.98
CA LEU A 33 -3.11 -4.74 5.00
C LEU A 33 -2.85 -5.24 6.42
N GLU A 34 -2.89 -4.35 7.42
CA GLU A 34 -2.81 -4.71 8.82
C GLU A 34 -3.97 -5.61 9.25
N ARG A 35 -5.22 -5.22 8.96
CA ARG A 35 -6.39 -6.05 9.25
C ARG A 35 -6.35 -7.41 8.55
N ARG A 36 -5.89 -7.45 7.29
CA ARG A 36 -5.71 -8.70 6.56
C ARG A 36 -4.65 -9.59 7.22
N ARG A 37 -3.52 -9.02 7.63
CA ARG A 37 -2.47 -9.75 8.37
C ARG A 37 -3.05 -10.37 9.63
N ASP A 38 -3.76 -9.58 10.44
CA ASP A 38 -4.28 -10.05 11.73
C ASP A 38 -5.32 -11.16 11.54
N SER A 39 -6.21 -11.03 10.56
CA SER A 39 -7.14 -12.10 10.19
C SER A 39 -6.43 -13.40 9.76
N LEU A 40 -5.35 -13.31 8.98
CA LEU A 40 -4.56 -14.49 8.60
C LEU A 40 -3.81 -15.09 9.79
N VAL A 41 -3.35 -14.27 10.74
CA VAL A 41 -2.72 -14.74 11.98
C VAL A 41 -3.70 -15.53 12.83
N PHE A 42 -4.95 -15.06 12.99
CA PHE A 42 -5.98 -15.81 13.72
C PHE A 42 -6.23 -17.19 13.10
N VAL A 43 -6.37 -17.24 11.77
CA VAL A 43 -6.58 -18.51 11.06
C VAL A 43 -5.34 -19.42 11.14
N LEU A 44 -4.13 -18.86 11.10
CA LEU A 44 -2.90 -19.61 11.30
C LEU A 44 -2.88 -20.29 12.68
N LEU A 45 -3.27 -19.59 13.74
CA LEU A 45 -3.28 -20.13 15.10
C LEU A 45 -4.31 -21.27 15.25
N ASP A 46 -5.53 -21.09 14.75
CA ASP A 46 -6.55 -22.16 14.75
C ASP A 46 -6.08 -23.41 14.00
N LEU A 47 -5.46 -23.25 12.83
CA LEU A 47 -4.90 -24.37 12.08
C LEU A 47 -3.68 -25.01 12.76
N LEU A 48 -2.90 -24.23 13.50
CA LEU A 48 -1.74 -24.74 14.25
C LEU A 48 -2.17 -25.65 15.39
N ASP A 49 -3.24 -25.27 16.10
CA ASP A 49 -3.80 -26.09 17.18
C ASP A 49 -4.32 -27.43 16.62
N ARG A 50 -5.07 -27.40 15.51
CA ARG A 50 -5.54 -28.62 14.83
C ARG A 50 -4.41 -29.49 14.31
N TRP A 51 -3.36 -28.87 13.76
CA TRP A 51 -2.18 -29.61 13.29
C TRP A 51 -1.45 -30.30 14.45
N THR A 52 -1.37 -29.65 15.61
CA THR A 52 -0.73 -30.22 16.80
C THR A 52 -1.50 -31.43 17.32
N GLU A 53 -2.83 -31.36 17.34
CA GLU A 53 -3.67 -32.48 17.74
C GLU A 53 -3.56 -33.65 16.75
N LEU A 54 -3.74 -33.39 15.45
CA LEU A 54 -3.61 -34.42 14.42
C LEU A 54 -2.22 -35.06 14.44
N ARG A 55 -1.18 -34.28 14.74
CA ARG A 55 0.18 -34.79 14.86
C ARG A 55 0.32 -35.74 16.06
N ARG A 56 -0.28 -35.38 17.19
CA ARG A 56 -0.30 -36.24 18.38
C ARG A 56 -1.00 -37.58 18.08
N GLU A 57 -2.16 -37.52 17.43
CA GLU A 57 -2.92 -38.71 17.00
C GLU A 57 -2.10 -39.58 16.03
N THR A 58 -1.44 -38.96 15.05
CA THR A 58 -0.61 -39.69 14.08
C THR A 58 0.62 -40.32 14.74
N ASP A 59 1.26 -39.61 15.68
CA ASP A 59 2.42 -40.12 16.43
C ASP A 59 2.00 -41.32 17.32
N GLU A 60 0.79 -41.30 17.87
CA GLU A 60 0.21 -42.43 18.63
C GLU A 60 -0.08 -43.63 17.73
N ALA A 61 -0.79 -43.43 16.62
CA ALA A 61 -1.07 -44.48 15.64
C ALA A 61 0.22 -45.10 15.07
N PHE A 62 1.26 -44.29 14.84
CA PHE A 62 2.55 -44.78 14.37
C PHE A 62 3.29 -45.61 15.44
N ARG A 63 3.18 -45.26 16.72
CA ARG A 63 3.73 -46.10 17.80
C ARG A 63 3.03 -47.44 17.87
N GLU A 64 1.70 -47.45 17.83
CA GLU A 64 0.91 -48.70 17.80
C GLU A 64 1.28 -49.57 16.60
N ALA A 65 1.40 -48.98 15.41
CA ALA A 65 1.86 -49.69 14.21
C ALA A 65 3.27 -50.27 14.37
N THR A 66 4.17 -49.54 15.03
CA THR A 66 5.55 -49.97 15.28
C THR A 66 5.62 -51.10 16.30
N ASP A 67 4.80 -51.06 17.35
CA ASP A 67 4.72 -52.13 18.34
C ASP A 67 4.18 -53.42 17.70
N LEU A 68 3.13 -53.31 16.87
CA LEU A 68 2.62 -54.42 16.06
C LEU A 68 3.68 -54.96 15.09
N HIS A 69 4.49 -54.09 14.49
CA HIS A 69 5.58 -54.49 13.60
C HIS A 69 6.62 -55.34 14.32
N VAL A 70 7.01 -54.95 15.54
CA VAL A 70 7.94 -55.74 16.37
C VAL A 70 7.36 -57.11 16.65
N TRP A 71 6.08 -57.19 17.03
CA TRP A 71 5.42 -58.48 17.30
C TRP A 71 5.31 -59.35 16.05
N GLY A 72 5.04 -58.75 14.90
CA GLY A 72 5.06 -59.43 13.61
C GLY A 72 6.44 -59.95 13.24
N ALA A 73 7.48 -59.16 13.46
CA ALA A 73 8.86 -59.56 13.17
C ALA A 73 9.31 -60.74 14.04
N GLU A 74 8.94 -60.74 15.33
CA GLU A 74 9.23 -61.85 16.25
C GLU A 74 8.49 -63.14 15.86
N ARG A 75 7.24 -63.06 15.37
CA ARG A 75 6.42 -64.24 15.07
C ARG A 75 6.61 -64.78 13.66
N GLU A 76 6.68 -63.91 12.66
CA GLU A 76 6.73 -64.26 11.23
C GLU A 76 8.16 -64.22 10.66
N GLY A 77 9.05 -63.47 11.32
CA GLY A 77 10.40 -63.19 10.84
C GLY A 77 10.47 -61.99 9.89
N GLU A 78 11.58 -61.27 9.94
CA GLU A 78 11.80 -60.07 9.13
C GLU A 78 11.73 -60.32 7.61
N ILE A 79 12.15 -61.49 7.15
CA ILE A 79 12.16 -61.87 5.73
C ILE A 79 10.73 -61.98 5.20
N ALA A 80 9.80 -62.55 5.99
CA ALA A 80 8.40 -62.67 5.61
C ALA A 80 7.75 -61.29 5.47
N LEU A 81 7.94 -60.41 6.47
CA LEU A 81 7.42 -59.03 6.44
C LEU A 81 7.99 -58.21 5.27
N ARG A 82 9.28 -58.36 4.98
CA ARG A 82 9.89 -57.73 3.79
C ARG A 82 9.21 -58.20 2.52
N THR A 83 8.98 -59.52 2.39
CA THR A 83 8.33 -60.09 1.21
C THR A 83 6.90 -59.59 1.05
N LEU A 84 6.15 -59.47 2.16
CA LEU A 84 4.81 -58.87 2.18
C LEU A 84 4.84 -57.39 1.76
N SER A 85 5.84 -56.63 2.20
CA SER A 85 6.00 -55.24 1.81
C SER A 85 6.26 -55.05 0.31
N GLU A 86 6.92 -56.03 -0.33
CA GLU A 86 7.26 -56.03 -1.76
C GLU A 86 6.11 -56.55 -2.64
N ALA A 87 5.22 -57.38 -2.09
CA ALA A 87 4.06 -57.96 -2.79
C ALA A 87 2.93 -56.95 -3.15
N ARG A 88 3.17 -55.65 -3.00
CA ARG A 88 2.18 -54.60 -3.26
C ARG A 88 1.84 -54.51 -4.75
N SER A 89 0.56 -54.64 -5.07
CA SER A 89 0.03 -54.60 -6.44
C SER A 89 -0.04 -53.20 -7.05
N SER A 90 -0.10 -52.15 -6.23
CA SER A 90 -0.30 -50.76 -6.69
C SER A 90 0.34 -49.71 -5.76
N HIS A 91 0.67 -48.57 -6.36
CA HIS A 91 1.16 -47.38 -5.65
C HIS A 91 -0.01 -46.45 -5.35
N THR A 92 0.01 -45.80 -4.18
CA THR A 92 -1.00 -44.80 -3.84
C THR A 92 -0.77 -43.54 -4.66
N GLU A 93 -1.74 -43.17 -5.49
CA GLU A 93 -1.71 -41.93 -6.25
C GLU A 93 -2.22 -40.78 -5.40
N LEU A 94 -1.45 -39.69 -5.35
CA LEU A 94 -1.84 -38.44 -4.69
C LEU A 94 -2.24 -37.43 -5.76
N ILE A 95 -3.52 -37.04 -5.76
CA ILE A 95 -4.03 -36.02 -6.66
C ILE A 95 -3.96 -34.68 -5.92
N ILE A 96 -3.20 -33.73 -6.48
CA ILE A 96 -3.04 -32.39 -5.91
C ILE A 96 -4.02 -31.45 -6.61
N SER A 97 -4.83 -30.76 -5.82
CA SER A 97 -5.72 -29.68 -6.25
C SER A 97 -5.37 -28.39 -5.52
N GLU A 98 -6.05 -27.30 -5.88
CA GLU A 98 -5.90 -26.00 -5.23
C GLU A 98 -7.25 -25.52 -4.72
N THR A 99 -7.25 -24.98 -3.50
CA THR A 99 -8.42 -24.33 -2.90
C THR A 99 -8.09 -22.92 -2.45
N LYS A 100 -9.13 -22.10 -2.23
CA LYS A 100 -8.98 -20.71 -1.77
C LYS A 100 -9.37 -20.61 -0.30
N LEU A 101 -8.41 -20.17 0.52
CA LEU A 101 -8.59 -19.94 1.94
C LEU A 101 -8.25 -18.48 2.25
N VAL A 102 -9.25 -17.68 2.65
CA VAL A 102 -9.10 -16.24 2.98
C VAL A 102 -8.38 -15.44 1.86
N GLY A 103 -8.73 -15.75 0.60
CA GLY A 103 -8.15 -15.09 -0.57
C GLY A 103 -6.69 -15.49 -0.87
N LEU A 104 -6.20 -16.57 -0.27
CA LEU A 104 -4.93 -17.22 -0.60
C LEU A 104 -5.20 -18.57 -1.27
N THR A 105 -4.51 -18.84 -2.39
CA THR A 105 -4.51 -20.17 -3.00
C THR A 105 -3.60 -21.08 -2.19
N VAL A 106 -4.15 -22.20 -1.72
CA VAL A 106 -3.48 -23.21 -0.92
C VAL A 106 -3.67 -24.59 -1.56
N PRO A 107 -2.66 -25.48 -1.47
CA PRO A 107 -2.80 -26.83 -2.00
C PRO A 107 -3.82 -27.63 -1.18
N PHE A 108 -4.53 -28.52 -1.85
CA PHE A 108 -5.49 -29.45 -1.29
C PHE A 108 -5.16 -30.85 -1.83
N PHE A 109 -5.00 -31.84 -0.95
CA PHE A 109 -4.67 -33.19 -1.37
C PHE A 109 -5.94 -34.05 -1.41
N LEU A 110 -6.31 -34.50 -2.60
CA LEU A 110 -7.32 -35.54 -2.76
C LEU A 110 -6.60 -36.88 -2.56
N SER A 111 -6.72 -37.46 -1.37
CA SER A 111 -6.21 -38.81 -1.14
C SER A 111 -7.13 -39.81 -1.84
N THR A 112 -6.62 -40.51 -2.86
CA THR A 112 -7.15 -41.83 -3.19
C THR A 112 -6.91 -42.70 -1.95
N SER A 113 -7.98 -43.32 -1.42
CA SER A 113 -7.97 -44.03 -0.14
C SER A 113 -6.70 -44.89 0.02
N ALA A 114 -5.90 -44.60 1.05
CA ALA A 114 -4.71 -45.41 1.37
C ALA A 114 -5.10 -46.81 1.88
N ARG A 115 -6.29 -46.94 2.46
CA ARG A 115 -6.90 -48.21 2.86
C ARG A 115 -7.37 -48.99 1.64
N ARG A 116 -6.87 -50.21 1.50
CA ARG A 116 -7.18 -51.10 0.39
C ARG A 116 -8.05 -52.24 0.89
N SER A 117 -8.94 -52.72 0.03
CA SER A 117 -9.60 -54.01 0.23
C SER A 117 -8.58 -55.14 0.22
N LEU A 118 -8.92 -56.28 0.82
CA LEU A 118 -8.02 -57.43 0.95
C LEU A 118 -7.50 -57.92 -0.41
N ASP A 119 -8.30 -57.83 -1.47
CA ASP A 119 -7.92 -58.16 -2.85
C ASP A 119 -6.94 -57.13 -3.47
N GLY A 120 -7.02 -55.87 -3.04
CA GLY A 120 -6.19 -54.76 -3.50
C GLY A 120 -4.80 -54.69 -2.85
N ARG A 121 -4.51 -55.51 -1.82
CA ARG A 121 -3.21 -55.50 -1.13
C ARG A 121 -2.11 -56.25 -1.88
N GLY A 122 -2.47 -57.21 -2.74
CA GLY A 122 -1.55 -57.90 -3.65
C GLY A 122 -0.88 -59.16 -3.09
N TYR A 123 -0.99 -59.43 -1.78
CA TYR A 123 -0.57 -60.70 -1.17
C TYR A 123 -1.76 -61.66 -1.03
N GLY A 124 -1.49 -62.97 -1.09
CA GLY A 124 -2.52 -64.01 -0.96
C GLY A 124 -2.90 -64.30 0.49
N VAL A 125 -3.96 -65.08 0.70
CA VAL A 125 -4.37 -65.56 2.05
C VAL A 125 -3.47 -66.71 2.53
N LEU A 126 -2.73 -67.34 1.61
CA LEU A 126 -1.83 -68.46 1.91
C LEU A 126 -0.47 -67.95 2.34
N GLY A 127 -0.06 -68.29 3.56
CA GLY A 127 1.23 -67.88 4.13
C GLY A 127 1.20 -66.56 4.91
N THR A 128 0.02 -65.98 5.09
CA THR A 128 -0.22 -64.70 5.76
C THR A 128 -1.15 -64.92 6.94
N SER A 129 -0.97 -64.15 8.00
CA SER A 129 -1.73 -64.25 9.24
C SER A 129 -2.66 -63.06 9.45
N ALA A 130 -3.59 -63.20 10.40
CA ALA A 130 -4.42 -62.09 10.84
C ALA A 130 -3.61 -60.89 11.39
N LEU A 131 -2.41 -61.16 11.94
CA LEU A 131 -1.54 -60.11 12.47
C LEU A 131 -0.91 -59.28 11.35
N ASP A 132 -0.60 -59.87 10.21
CA ASP A 132 -0.08 -59.12 9.06
C ASP A 132 -1.16 -58.24 8.44
N ASP A 133 -2.41 -58.72 8.41
CA ASP A 133 -3.55 -57.94 7.94
C ASP A 133 -3.82 -56.72 8.83
N GLU A 134 -3.66 -56.89 10.15
CA GLU A 134 -3.74 -55.82 11.14
C GLU A 134 -2.57 -54.83 11.00
N LEU A 135 -1.35 -55.35 10.84
CA LEU A 135 -0.13 -54.56 10.63
C LEU A 135 -0.23 -53.68 9.38
N VAL A 136 -0.64 -54.27 8.25
CA VAL A 136 -0.84 -53.55 6.99
C VAL A 136 -1.95 -52.51 7.15
N GLY A 137 -3.06 -52.86 7.79
CA GLY A 137 -4.16 -51.92 8.06
C GLY A 137 -3.73 -50.72 8.93
N SER A 138 -2.91 -50.97 9.95
CA SER A 138 -2.38 -49.92 10.83
C SER A 138 -1.48 -48.95 10.06
N TYR A 139 -0.54 -49.46 9.26
CA TYR A 139 0.30 -48.60 8.41
C TYR A 139 -0.48 -47.89 7.29
N GLU A 140 -1.51 -48.51 6.70
CA GLU A 140 -2.39 -47.84 5.73
C GLU A 140 -3.11 -46.64 6.38
N SER A 141 -3.55 -46.78 7.63
CA SER A 141 -4.14 -45.67 8.40
C SER A 141 -3.13 -44.57 8.68
N VAL A 142 -1.92 -44.92 9.14
CA VAL A 142 -0.85 -43.94 9.39
C VAL A 142 -0.50 -43.16 8.13
N VAL A 143 -0.42 -43.83 6.97
CA VAL A 143 -0.14 -43.15 5.69
C VAL A 143 -1.24 -42.14 5.36
N GLU A 144 -2.51 -42.46 5.61
CA GLU A 144 -3.62 -41.53 5.43
C GLU A 144 -3.49 -40.28 6.32
N ASP A 145 -3.15 -40.48 7.60
CA ASP A 145 -2.97 -39.39 8.56
C ASP A 145 -1.74 -38.52 8.22
N VAL A 146 -0.65 -39.12 7.74
CA VAL A 146 0.53 -38.40 7.24
C VAL A 146 0.19 -37.53 6.03
N VAL A 147 -0.66 -38.01 5.11
CA VAL A 147 -1.12 -37.20 3.97
C VAL A 147 -1.92 -35.98 4.45
N ARG A 148 -2.83 -36.16 5.41
CA ARG A 148 -3.59 -35.07 6.02
C ARG A 148 -2.68 -34.07 6.76
N LEU A 149 -1.68 -34.56 7.49
CA LEU A 149 -0.66 -33.72 8.13
C LEU A 149 0.15 -32.92 7.11
N ALA A 150 0.54 -33.56 6.00
CA ALA A 150 1.27 -32.91 4.92
C ALA A 150 0.44 -31.79 4.29
N GLU A 151 -0.88 -31.99 4.13
CA GLU A 151 -1.81 -30.96 3.64
C GLU A 151 -1.80 -29.75 4.57
N MET A 152 -2.10 -29.97 5.86
CA MET A 152 -2.14 -28.90 6.85
C MET A 152 -0.80 -28.18 6.94
N ARG A 153 0.32 -28.92 6.92
CA ARG A 153 1.67 -28.34 6.92
C ARG A 153 1.90 -27.43 5.72
N ALA A 154 1.49 -27.87 4.52
CA ALA A 154 1.65 -27.06 3.30
C ALA A 154 0.84 -25.76 3.38
N VAL A 155 -0.40 -25.83 3.89
CA VAL A 155 -1.26 -24.66 4.15
C VAL A 155 -0.60 -23.71 5.15
N LEU A 156 -0.11 -24.21 6.28
CA LEU A 156 0.56 -23.41 7.33
C LEU A 156 1.79 -22.67 6.78
N LEU A 157 2.66 -23.36 6.02
CA LEU A 157 3.84 -22.74 5.40
C LEU A 157 3.45 -21.64 4.41
N ARG A 158 2.38 -21.86 3.64
CA ARG A 158 1.87 -20.88 2.67
C ARG A 158 1.30 -19.64 3.38
N LEU A 159 0.53 -19.82 4.45
CA LEU A 159 0.02 -18.74 5.29
C LEU A 159 1.15 -17.94 5.93
N LEU A 160 2.15 -18.63 6.50
CA LEU A 160 3.31 -17.98 7.12
C LEU A 160 4.08 -17.11 6.14
N ALA A 161 4.31 -17.61 4.91
CA ALA A 161 4.97 -16.85 3.86
C ALA A 161 4.18 -15.58 3.49
N GLU A 162 2.85 -15.68 3.42
CA GLU A 162 1.98 -14.53 3.14
C GLU A 162 1.99 -13.51 4.28
N ILE A 163 1.89 -13.95 5.53
CA ILE A 163 1.98 -13.08 6.72
C ILE A 163 3.32 -12.34 6.75
N ARG A 164 4.44 -13.02 6.45
CA ARG A 164 5.76 -12.38 6.35
C ARG A 164 5.79 -11.30 5.27
N ARG A 165 5.23 -11.57 4.09
CA ARG A 165 5.14 -10.59 2.99
C ARG A 165 4.29 -9.38 3.39
N LEU A 166 3.15 -9.60 4.05
CA LEU A 166 2.29 -8.52 4.55
C LEU A 166 2.99 -7.69 5.63
N ARG A 167 3.67 -8.33 6.60
CA ARG A 167 4.46 -7.64 7.64
C ARG A 167 5.47 -6.69 7.02
N LEU A 168 6.27 -7.18 6.06
CA LEU A 168 7.28 -6.36 5.39
C LEU A 168 6.63 -5.19 4.63
N ARG A 169 5.49 -5.42 3.98
CA ARG A 169 4.77 -4.38 3.24
C ARG A 169 4.19 -3.30 4.14
N VAL A 170 3.56 -3.68 5.25
CA VAL A 170 3.09 -2.75 6.28
C VAL A 170 4.27 -1.96 6.83
N ASN A 171 5.37 -2.62 7.19
CA ASN A 171 6.56 -1.95 7.72
C ASN A 171 7.15 -0.92 6.74
N TYR A 172 7.21 -1.27 5.44
CA TYR A 172 7.64 -0.34 4.40
C TYR A 172 6.72 0.89 4.31
N LEU A 173 5.40 0.69 4.37
CA LEU A 173 4.44 1.80 4.33
C LEU A 173 4.62 2.72 5.54
N THR A 174 4.63 2.16 6.75
CA THR A 174 4.69 2.92 8.01
C THR A 174 6.05 3.61 8.20
N GLN A 175 7.15 2.90 7.99
CA GLN A 175 8.49 3.40 8.33
C GLN A 175 9.20 4.15 7.21
N ARG A 176 8.80 3.96 5.94
CA ARG A 176 9.48 4.57 4.80
C ARG A 176 8.56 5.41 3.93
N LEU A 177 7.53 4.83 3.32
CA LEU A 177 6.74 5.52 2.30
C LEU A 177 5.95 6.70 2.88
N ILE A 178 5.20 6.48 3.97
CA ILE A 178 4.37 7.53 4.58
C ILE A 178 5.25 8.72 5.05
N PRO A 179 6.36 8.50 5.80
CA PRO A 179 7.26 9.59 6.15
C PRO A 179 7.86 10.33 4.95
N GLU A 180 8.25 9.61 3.89
CA GLU A 180 8.80 10.21 2.67
C GLU A 180 7.77 11.13 1.97
N LEU A 181 6.53 10.67 1.80
CA LEU A 181 5.43 11.45 1.23
C LEU A 181 5.06 12.67 2.09
N GLU A 182 5.15 12.54 3.42
CA GLU A 182 4.90 13.67 4.32
C GLU A 182 5.98 14.75 4.23
N VAL A 183 7.25 14.35 4.11
CA VAL A 183 8.36 15.29 3.88
C VAL A 183 8.17 16.00 2.54
N GLU A 184 7.85 15.26 1.49
CA GLU A 184 7.60 15.80 0.15
C GLU A 184 6.43 16.78 0.12
N LYS A 185 5.29 16.42 0.72
CA LYS A 185 4.13 17.31 0.87
C LYS A 185 4.51 18.62 1.58
N ARG A 186 5.27 18.53 2.68
CA ARG A 186 5.73 19.72 3.42
C ARG A 186 6.70 20.58 2.61
N TYR A 187 7.51 19.98 1.74
CA TYR A 187 8.42 20.71 0.86
C TYR A 187 7.64 21.47 -0.22
N ILE A 188 6.76 20.79 -0.96
CA ILE A 188 5.96 21.41 -2.03
C ILE A 188 5.10 22.54 -1.47
N ARG A 189 4.45 22.31 -0.32
CA ARG A 189 3.62 23.34 0.32
C ARG A 189 4.42 24.59 0.67
N ARG A 190 5.59 24.44 1.32
CA ARG A 190 6.45 25.58 1.66
C ARG A 190 6.91 26.34 0.42
N TYR A 191 7.31 25.63 -0.63
CA TYR A 191 7.72 26.26 -1.89
C TYR A 191 6.59 27.07 -2.55
N LEU A 192 5.36 26.53 -2.56
CA LEU A 192 4.20 27.25 -3.10
C LEU A 192 3.85 28.47 -2.25
N ASP A 193 3.85 28.32 -0.92
CA ASP A 193 3.58 29.42 0.01
C ASP A 193 4.61 30.57 -0.20
N GLU A 194 5.90 30.25 -0.33
CA GLU A 194 6.96 31.23 -0.62
C GLU A 194 6.74 31.94 -1.96
N ARG A 195 6.42 31.21 -3.03
CA ARG A 195 6.14 31.81 -4.35
C ARG A 195 4.90 32.70 -4.35
N GLU A 196 3.84 32.30 -3.64
CA GLU A 196 2.66 33.15 -3.48
C GLU A 196 2.99 34.44 -2.73
N GLN A 197 3.85 34.39 -1.70
CA GLN A 197 4.28 35.59 -0.99
C GLN A 197 5.09 36.53 -1.90
N GLU A 198 6.00 36.00 -2.72
CA GLU A 198 6.75 36.80 -3.69
C GLU A 198 5.85 37.44 -4.75
N GLU A 199 4.83 36.71 -5.22
CA GLU A 199 3.82 37.24 -6.16
C GLU A 199 2.97 38.34 -5.54
N ARG A 200 2.47 38.13 -4.31
CA ARG A 200 1.74 39.15 -3.55
C ARG A 200 2.59 40.42 -3.37
N PHE A 201 3.86 40.26 -3.01
CA PHE A 201 4.78 41.39 -2.85
C PHE A 201 5.02 42.15 -4.17
N ARG A 202 5.22 41.43 -5.29
CA ARG A 202 5.38 42.04 -6.62
C ARG A 202 4.14 42.82 -7.06
N GLN A 203 2.95 42.27 -6.81
CA GLN A 203 1.68 42.94 -7.10
C GLN A 203 1.52 44.21 -6.25
N PHE A 204 1.82 44.13 -4.95
CA PHE A 204 1.78 45.28 -4.04
C PHE A 204 2.72 46.42 -4.50
N ARG A 205 3.96 46.10 -4.87
CA ARG A 205 4.93 47.07 -5.40
C ARG A 205 4.47 47.69 -6.71
N THR A 206 3.90 46.89 -7.60
CA THR A 206 3.39 47.38 -8.90
C THR A 206 2.20 48.32 -8.69
N LYS A 207 1.28 47.98 -7.79
CA LYS A 207 0.15 48.83 -7.41
C LYS A 207 0.63 50.16 -6.83
N GLN A 208 1.55 50.13 -5.86
CA GLN A 208 2.13 51.33 -5.27
C GLN A 208 2.81 52.23 -6.33
N ARG A 209 3.53 51.63 -7.29
CA ARG A 209 4.15 52.38 -8.40
C ARG A 209 3.11 53.03 -9.31
N ASN A 210 2.02 52.33 -9.61
CA ASN A 210 0.93 52.85 -10.44
C ASN A 210 0.16 53.97 -9.75
N GLU A 211 -0.11 53.84 -8.44
CA GLU A 211 -0.75 54.87 -7.63
C GLU A 211 0.10 56.14 -7.55
N ARG A 212 1.42 56.00 -7.33
CA ARG A 212 2.36 57.14 -7.36
C ARG A 212 2.35 57.84 -8.71
N ARG A 213 2.43 57.09 -9.82
CA ARG A 213 2.32 57.64 -11.19
C ARG A 213 0.98 58.34 -11.44
N GLN A 214 -0.11 57.82 -10.90
CA GLN A 214 -1.43 58.46 -11.01
C GLN A 214 -1.51 59.74 -10.17
N ALA A 215 -0.94 59.75 -8.96
CA ALA A 215 -0.86 60.95 -8.13
C ALA A 215 -0.01 62.04 -8.81
N GLU A 216 1.18 61.68 -9.33
CA GLU A 216 2.04 62.60 -10.09
C GLU A 216 1.33 63.16 -11.34
N ARG A 217 0.57 62.32 -12.06
CA ARG A 217 -0.25 62.79 -13.20
C ARG A 217 -1.35 63.75 -12.77
N ARG A 218 -2.07 63.45 -11.68
CA ARG A 218 -3.13 64.32 -11.13
C ARG A 218 -2.56 65.64 -10.63
N GLU A 219 -1.38 65.63 -10.00
CA GLU A 219 -0.70 66.86 -9.58
C GLU A 219 -0.21 67.67 -10.78
N ALA A 220 0.33 67.03 -11.82
CA ALA A 220 0.72 67.71 -13.05
C ALA A 220 -0.48 68.31 -13.79
N GLU A 221 -1.63 67.63 -13.81
CA GLU A 221 -2.89 68.15 -14.36
C GLU A 221 -3.41 69.35 -13.55
N ARG A 222 -3.36 69.28 -12.22
CA ARG A 222 -3.71 70.42 -11.35
C ARG A 222 -2.81 71.62 -11.56
N ARG A 223 -1.49 71.42 -11.61
CA ARG A 223 -0.52 72.49 -11.88
C ARG A 223 -0.72 73.13 -13.25
N LYS A 224 -1.04 72.33 -14.27
CA LYS A 224 -1.38 72.84 -15.61
C LYS A 224 -2.68 73.64 -15.61
N ALA A 225 -3.70 73.18 -14.87
CA ALA A 225 -4.96 73.92 -14.72
C ALA A 225 -4.77 75.24 -13.96
N GLU A 226 -3.99 75.24 -12.88
CA GLU A 226 -3.62 76.45 -12.12
C GLU A 226 -2.79 77.43 -12.96
N GLN A 227 -1.85 76.93 -13.78
CA GLN A 227 -1.10 77.75 -14.73
C GLN A 227 -2.01 78.37 -15.80
N GLN A 228 -2.93 77.59 -16.38
CA GLN A 228 -3.91 78.11 -17.34
C GLN A 228 -4.88 79.12 -16.72
N GLU A 229 -5.26 78.94 -15.45
CA GLU A 229 -6.12 79.88 -14.75
C GLU A 229 -5.38 81.18 -14.42
N ASN A 230 -4.11 81.12 -14.02
CA ASN A 230 -3.28 82.30 -13.81
C ASN A 230 -3.00 83.04 -15.13
N GLU A 231 -2.69 82.33 -16.22
CA GLU A 231 -2.55 82.92 -17.56
C GLU A 231 -3.85 83.60 -18.03
N ARG A 232 -5.03 83.03 -17.70
CA ARG A 232 -6.34 83.67 -17.96
C ARG A 232 -6.56 84.91 -17.11
N ARG A 233 -6.18 84.88 -15.82
CA ARG A 233 -6.28 86.05 -14.92
C ARG A 233 -5.32 87.17 -15.32
N GLU A 234 -4.12 86.83 -15.78
CA GLU A 234 -3.16 87.81 -16.33
C GLU A 234 -3.65 88.40 -17.66
N ALA A 235 -4.31 87.61 -18.51
CA ALA A 235 -4.96 88.11 -19.73
C ALA A 235 -6.14 89.05 -19.43
N GLU A 236 -6.97 88.73 -18.43
CA GLU A 236 -8.07 89.61 -17.96
C GLU A 236 -7.55 90.89 -17.29
N GLN A 237 -6.40 90.84 -16.61
CA GLN A 237 -5.73 92.03 -16.07
C GLN A 237 -5.13 92.91 -17.18
N GLN A 238 -4.52 92.33 -18.21
CA GLN A 238 -4.03 93.08 -19.37
C GLN A 238 -5.16 93.69 -20.22
N GLU A 239 -6.32 93.04 -20.32
CA GLU A 239 -7.52 93.64 -20.94
C GLU A 239 -8.10 94.78 -20.10
N ASN A 240 -8.10 94.67 -18.76
CA ASN A 240 -8.50 95.77 -17.88
C ASN A 240 -7.51 96.94 -17.93
N GLU A 241 -6.20 96.70 -18.04
CA GLU A 241 -5.20 97.75 -18.22
C GLU A 241 -5.32 98.45 -19.59
N ARG A 242 -5.59 97.71 -20.67
CA ARG A 242 -5.90 98.27 -22.00
C ARG A 242 -7.25 99.01 -22.04
N GLY A 243 -8.22 98.59 -21.24
CA GLY A 243 -9.49 99.28 -21.04
C GLY A 243 -9.38 100.59 -20.25
N VAL A 244 -8.36 100.73 -19.40
CA VAL A 244 -8.05 101.97 -18.66
C VAL A 244 -7.25 102.96 -19.54
N GLU A 245 -6.42 102.49 -20.48
CA GLU A 245 -5.76 103.35 -21.48
C GLU A 245 -6.71 103.88 -22.56
N THR A 246 -7.72 103.11 -22.98
CA THR A 246 -8.73 103.60 -23.94
C THR A 246 -9.70 104.63 -23.36
N ARG A 247 -9.88 104.68 -22.03
CA ARG A 247 -10.66 105.75 -21.35
C ARG A 247 -9.86 107.04 -21.10
N ARG A 248 -8.54 107.04 -21.31
CA ARG A 248 -7.70 108.26 -21.25
C ARG A 248 -7.44 108.89 -22.63
N ALA A 249 -7.76 108.20 -23.72
CA ALA A 249 -7.51 108.67 -25.08
C ALA A 249 -8.70 109.36 -25.79
N ASP A 250 -9.92 109.34 -25.21
CA ASP A 250 -11.11 109.96 -25.82
C ASP A 250 -11.69 111.12 -24.98
N GLY A 251 -10.83 111.76 -24.20
CA GLY A 251 -11.13 112.98 -23.44
C GLY A 251 -10.17 114.10 -23.82
N GLY A 252 -10.29 114.64 -25.03
CA GLY A 252 -9.50 115.79 -25.48
C GLY A 252 -9.99 116.42 -26.78
N ASP A 253 -10.47 117.66 -26.66
CA ASP A 253 -10.75 118.70 -27.67
C ASP A 253 -11.93 118.48 -28.64
N ARG A 254 -13.04 119.24 -28.62
CA ARG A 254 -13.26 120.71 -28.70
C ARG A 254 -12.51 121.39 -29.85
N ASP A 255 -13.19 121.57 -30.98
CA ASP A 255 -13.69 122.86 -31.49
C ASP A 255 -14.62 122.64 -32.71
#